data_AF-A0A9E4HYB7-F1
#
_entry.id   AF-A0A9E4HYB7-F1
#
_cell.length_a   1.000
_cell.length_b   1.000
_cell.length_c   1.000
_cell.angle_alpha   90.00
_cell.angle_beta   90.00
_cell.angle_gamma   90.00
#
_symmetry.space_group_name_H-M   'P 1'
#
loop_
_entity.id
_entity.type
_entity.pdbx_description
1 polymer ?
#
loop_
_entity_poly.entity_id
_entity_poly.type
_entity_poly.pdbx_seq_one_letter_code
_entity_poly.pdbx_strand_id
1 'polypeptide(L)'
;MNLAGRAVLVVTADTPLGEAIAEQLDVNPGTTPIICSGSREALDRLGTDRFGAVIADDDLTDDCVDALRQTLSRMEGTISVIRIGSGLSDDAITKPFRLGTLMARVKELIDRPAHALMAPVAVGPFTFHPESRALEHRPSGTSNRLTEKESLILVELLLAGEAPVDRDTLLERVWGHDTRIRTHTLETHIWRLRRKLREGRSEARILLKVPGGYSLNT
;
A
#
# COMPACT_ATOMS: atom_id res chain seq x y z
N MET A 1 -4.27 -8.44 12.69
CA MET A 1 -4.65 -7.05 12.36
C MET A 1 -5.86 -7.15 11.45
N ASN A 2 -6.97 -6.56 11.84
CA ASN A 2 -8.32 -6.91 11.37
C ASN A 2 -8.50 -6.47 9.90
N LEU A 3 -8.74 -7.43 9.01
CA LEU A 3 -8.97 -7.23 7.58
C LEU A 3 -10.30 -6.52 7.28
N ALA A 4 -11.16 -6.24 8.28
CA ALA A 4 -12.54 -5.79 8.09
C ALA A 4 -12.73 -4.64 7.07
N GLY A 5 -13.22 -5.00 5.87
CA GLY A 5 -13.90 -4.08 4.96
C GLY A 5 -13.14 -3.64 3.71
N ARG A 6 -12.12 -4.38 3.23
CA ARG A 6 -11.37 -3.99 2.02
C ARG A 6 -11.81 -4.75 0.78
N ALA A 7 -12.30 -4.02 -0.23
CA ALA A 7 -12.59 -4.59 -1.54
C ALA A 7 -11.30 -4.90 -2.32
N VAL A 8 -11.24 -6.08 -2.94
CA VAL A 8 -10.15 -6.52 -3.83
C VAL A 8 -10.73 -6.71 -5.22
N LEU A 9 -10.23 -5.95 -6.20
CA LEU A 9 -10.65 -6.08 -7.59
C LEU A 9 -9.86 -7.20 -8.25
N VAL A 10 -10.53 -8.15 -8.89
CA VAL A 10 -9.93 -9.25 -9.65
C VAL A 10 -10.34 -9.09 -11.11
N VAL A 11 -9.39 -8.80 -11.99
CA VAL A 11 -9.63 -8.61 -13.42
C VAL A 11 -9.04 -9.78 -14.18
N THR A 12 -9.88 -10.67 -14.70
CA THR A 12 -9.45 -11.82 -15.50
C THR A 12 -10.56 -12.29 -16.43
N ALA A 13 -10.20 -12.62 -17.68
CA ALA A 13 -11.12 -13.28 -18.61
C ALA A 13 -11.26 -14.79 -18.33
N ASP A 14 -10.36 -15.36 -17.51
CA ASP A 14 -10.41 -16.76 -17.07
C ASP A 14 -11.37 -16.89 -15.88
N THR A 15 -12.63 -17.23 -16.16
CA THR A 15 -13.67 -17.36 -15.14
C THR A 15 -13.29 -18.37 -14.04
N PRO A 16 -12.81 -19.59 -14.36
CA PRO A 16 -12.32 -20.52 -13.33
C PRO A 16 -11.24 -19.93 -12.42
N LEU A 17 -10.29 -19.19 -12.97
CA LEU A 17 -9.25 -18.53 -12.18
C LEU A 17 -9.84 -17.43 -11.28
N GLY A 18 -10.73 -16.60 -11.81
CA GLY A 18 -11.41 -15.54 -11.07
C GLY A 18 -12.22 -16.08 -9.88
N GLU A 19 -12.99 -17.14 -10.10
CA GLU A 19 -13.77 -17.82 -9.04
C GLU A 19 -12.86 -18.42 -7.98
N ALA A 20 -11.78 -19.11 -8.38
CA ALA A 20 -10.83 -19.70 -7.45
C ALA A 20 -10.13 -18.64 -6.58
N ILE A 21 -9.82 -17.47 -7.14
CA ILE A 21 -9.26 -16.34 -6.39
C ILE A 21 -10.29 -15.80 -5.39
N ALA A 22 -11.53 -15.58 -5.84
CA ALA A 22 -12.60 -15.06 -4.97
C ALA A 22 -12.90 -16.00 -3.80
N GLU A 23 -12.99 -17.31 -4.05
CA GLU A 23 -13.20 -18.30 -2.99
C GLU A 23 -12.11 -18.24 -1.91
N GLN A 24 -10.85 -18.13 -2.31
CA GLN A 24 -9.72 -18.03 -1.37
C GLN A 24 -9.71 -16.69 -0.60
N LEU A 25 -10.21 -15.62 -1.21
CA LEU A 25 -10.34 -14.31 -0.56
C LEU A 25 -11.52 -14.28 0.43
N ASP A 26 -12.64 -14.94 0.12
CA ASP A 26 -13.80 -15.04 1.01
C ASP A 26 -13.50 -15.87 2.27
N VAL A 27 -12.63 -16.87 2.16
CA VAL A 27 -12.16 -17.67 3.32
C VAL A 27 -11.36 -16.84 4.33
N ASN A 28 -10.80 -15.69 3.91
CA ASN A 28 -10.09 -14.78 4.80
C ASN A 28 -11.04 -13.66 5.28
N PRO A 29 -11.43 -13.63 6.57
CA PRO A 29 -12.44 -12.70 7.07
C PRO A 29 -11.95 -11.25 6.95
N GLY A 30 -12.50 -10.48 6.02
CA GLY A 30 -12.35 -9.03 5.89
C GLY A 30 -12.03 -8.50 4.47
N THR A 31 -11.67 -9.38 3.54
CA THR A 31 -11.58 -9.03 2.11
C THR A 31 -12.91 -9.29 1.39
N THR A 32 -13.32 -8.38 0.50
CA THR A 32 -14.48 -8.58 -0.38
C THR A 32 -14.00 -8.63 -1.83
N PRO A 33 -13.98 -9.81 -2.48
CA PRO A 33 -13.58 -9.90 -3.88
C PRO A 33 -14.65 -9.31 -4.80
N ILE A 34 -14.21 -8.55 -5.81
CA ILE A 34 -15.04 -8.06 -6.91
C ILE A 34 -14.39 -8.52 -8.20
N ILE A 35 -15.05 -9.40 -8.94
CA ILE A 35 -14.53 -9.95 -10.20
C ILE A 35 -15.02 -9.10 -11.36
N CYS A 36 -14.12 -8.77 -12.29
CA CYS A 36 -14.43 -8.18 -13.58
C CYS A 36 -13.82 -9.05 -14.69
N SER A 37 -14.61 -9.37 -15.71
CA SER A 37 -14.17 -10.25 -16.80
C SER A 37 -13.48 -9.52 -17.95
N GLY A 38 -13.44 -8.19 -17.91
CA GLY A 38 -12.85 -7.38 -18.98
C GLY A 38 -12.38 -6.00 -18.54
N SER A 39 -11.54 -5.38 -19.36
CA SER A 39 -10.85 -4.15 -18.96
C SER A 39 -11.76 -2.93 -18.85
N ARG A 40 -12.85 -2.85 -19.64
CA ARG A 40 -13.83 -1.76 -19.53
C ARG A 40 -14.54 -1.75 -18.17
N GLU A 41 -15.04 -2.90 -17.74
CA GLU A 41 -15.72 -3.05 -16.46
C GLU A 41 -14.77 -2.70 -15.29
N ALA A 42 -13.51 -3.16 -15.38
CA ALA A 42 -12.50 -2.82 -14.39
C ALA A 42 -12.22 -1.30 -14.32
N LEU A 43 -12.14 -0.62 -15.47
CA LEU A 43 -11.96 0.84 -15.52
C LEU A 43 -13.14 1.59 -14.89
N ASP A 44 -14.38 1.18 -15.19
CA ASP A 44 -15.59 1.79 -14.61
C ASP A 44 -15.60 1.64 -13.08
N ARG A 45 -15.22 0.45 -12.59
CA ARG A 45 -15.07 0.16 -11.15
C ARG A 45 -13.97 0.99 -10.50
N LEU A 46 -12.79 1.06 -11.10
CA LEU A 46 -11.67 1.85 -10.58
C LEU A 46 -12.00 3.36 -10.51
N GLY A 47 -12.92 3.84 -11.36
CA GLY A 47 -13.41 5.22 -11.33
C GLY A 47 -14.45 5.52 -10.27
N THR A 48 -15.20 4.50 -9.81
CA THR A 48 -16.36 4.65 -8.92
C THR A 48 -16.10 4.18 -7.50
N ASP A 49 -15.40 3.05 -7.37
CA ASP A 49 -15.16 2.36 -6.11
C ASP A 49 -13.72 2.60 -5.61
N ARG A 50 -13.47 2.23 -4.35
CA ARG A 50 -12.14 2.24 -3.74
C ARG A 50 -11.73 0.79 -3.43
N PHE A 51 -10.52 0.44 -3.84
CA PHE A 51 -9.98 -0.90 -3.67
C PHE A 51 -8.72 -0.87 -2.82
N GLY A 52 -8.56 -1.87 -1.95
CA GLY A 52 -7.33 -2.08 -1.20
C GLY A 52 -6.23 -2.71 -2.06
N ALA A 53 -6.63 -3.53 -3.03
CA ALA A 53 -5.74 -4.15 -3.99
C ALA A 53 -6.45 -4.46 -5.31
N VAL A 54 -5.67 -4.59 -6.38
CA VAL A 54 -6.10 -5.06 -7.70
C VAL A 54 -5.24 -6.25 -8.10
N ILE A 55 -5.88 -7.32 -8.54
CA ILE A 55 -5.27 -8.48 -9.17
C ILE A 55 -5.67 -8.44 -10.64
N ALA A 56 -4.71 -8.29 -11.55
CA ALA A 56 -4.96 -8.17 -12.99
C ALA A 56 -4.26 -9.27 -13.76
N ASP A 57 -5.02 -9.99 -14.57
CA ASP A 57 -4.49 -10.95 -15.54
C ASP A 57 -4.00 -10.21 -16.78
N ASP A 58 -2.75 -10.46 -17.16
CA ASP A 58 -2.13 -9.85 -18.32
C ASP A 58 -2.59 -10.45 -19.64
N ASP A 59 -3.25 -11.62 -19.60
CA ASP A 59 -3.80 -12.31 -20.77
C ASP A 59 -5.10 -11.67 -21.28
N LEU A 60 -5.55 -10.55 -20.69
CA LEU A 60 -6.61 -9.72 -21.26
C LEU A 60 -6.19 -9.17 -22.62
N THR A 61 -7.08 -9.31 -23.61
CA THR A 61 -6.86 -8.85 -24.99
C THR A 61 -8.00 -7.98 -25.52
N ASP A 62 -8.85 -7.44 -24.66
CA ASP A 62 -9.95 -6.56 -25.07
C ASP A 62 -9.47 -5.14 -25.43
N ASP A 63 -10.29 -4.39 -26.17
CA ASP A 63 -9.94 -3.05 -26.70
C ASP A 63 -9.53 -2.02 -25.64
N CYS A 64 -9.94 -2.23 -24.37
CA CYS A 64 -9.63 -1.32 -23.28
C CYS A 64 -8.39 -1.74 -22.47
N VAL A 65 -7.72 -2.84 -22.83
CA VAL A 65 -6.63 -3.40 -22.03
C VAL A 65 -5.48 -2.42 -21.85
N ASP A 66 -5.08 -1.69 -22.88
CA ASP A 66 -3.97 -0.74 -22.76
C ASP A 66 -4.31 0.45 -21.85
N ALA A 67 -5.56 0.90 -21.87
CA ALA A 67 -6.05 1.93 -20.95
C ALA A 67 -6.07 1.44 -19.50
N LEU A 68 -6.48 0.19 -19.27
CA LEU A 68 -6.39 -0.44 -17.95
C LEU A 68 -4.94 -0.54 -17.48
N ARG A 69 -4.02 -1.03 -18.33
CA ARG A 69 -2.59 -1.12 -18.01
C ARG A 69 -2.01 0.23 -17.62
N GLN A 70 -2.31 1.29 -18.37
CA GLN A 70 -1.86 2.64 -18.07
C GLN A 70 -2.43 3.17 -16.75
N THR A 71 -3.70 2.87 -16.46
CA THR A 71 -4.35 3.28 -15.20
C THR A 71 -3.71 2.56 -14.01
N LEU A 72 -3.53 1.25 -14.10
CA LEU A 72 -2.89 0.45 -13.06
C LEU A 72 -1.45 0.92 -12.78
N SER A 73 -0.64 1.17 -13.82
CA SER A 73 0.72 1.70 -13.64
C SER A 73 0.77 3.08 -13.00
N ARG A 74 -0.26 3.93 -13.18
CA ARG A 74 -0.35 5.22 -12.48
C ARG A 74 -0.76 5.07 -11.02
N MET A 75 -1.44 3.98 -10.70
CA MET A 75 -1.95 3.65 -9.37
C MET A 75 -0.96 2.80 -8.56
N GLU A 76 0.03 2.18 -9.21
CA GLU A 76 1.17 1.51 -8.56
C GLU A 76 1.85 2.46 -7.55
N GLY A 77 1.91 2.03 -6.29
CA GLY A 77 2.42 2.82 -5.17
C GLY A 77 1.37 3.69 -4.44
N THR A 78 0.12 3.70 -4.91
CA THR A 78 -1.05 4.20 -4.17
C THR A 78 -1.95 3.03 -3.75
N ILE A 79 -2.18 2.06 -4.64
CA ILE A 79 -2.82 0.78 -4.34
C ILE A 79 -1.87 -0.37 -4.69
N SER A 80 -2.05 -1.53 -4.05
CA SER A 80 -1.33 -2.74 -4.42
C SER A 80 -1.90 -3.29 -5.73
N VAL A 81 -1.03 -3.45 -6.74
CA VAL A 81 -1.40 -4.03 -8.03
C VAL A 81 -0.58 -5.31 -8.22
N ILE A 82 -1.26 -6.43 -8.43
CA ILE A 82 -0.67 -7.74 -8.67
C ILE A 82 -0.96 -8.11 -10.10
N ARG A 83 0.09 -8.43 -10.87
CA ARG A 83 -0.07 -8.83 -12.26
C ARG A 83 0.15 -10.32 -12.41
N ILE A 84 -0.72 -10.99 -13.15
CA ILE A 84 -0.61 -12.42 -13.43
C ILE A 84 -0.25 -12.59 -14.91
N GLY A 85 0.88 -13.22 -15.21
CA GLY A 85 1.26 -13.60 -16.58
C GLY A 85 2.58 -13.01 -17.04
N SER A 86 2.68 -11.69 -17.20
CA SER A 86 3.75 -11.09 -18.04
C SER A 86 5.15 -11.10 -17.43
N GLY A 87 5.27 -11.18 -16.10
CA GLY A 87 6.58 -11.10 -15.43
C GLY A 87 7.29 -9.74 -15.61
N LEU A 88 6.59 -8.71 -16.11
CA LEU A 88 7.16 -7.40 -16.46
C LEU A 88 7.30 -6.43 -15.26
N SER A 89 6.90 -6.86 -14.07
CA SER A 89 7.00 -6.10 -12.82
C SER A 89 7.54 -7.00 -11.70
N ASP A 90 8.22 -6.42 -10.71
CA ASP A 90 8.72 -7.14 -9.54
C ASP A 90 7.58 -7.83 -8.76
N ASP A 91 6.36 -7.31 -8.85
CA ASP A 91 5.15 -7.85 -8.21
C ASP A 91 4.31 -8.75 -9.16
N ALA A 92 4.86 -9.15 -10.32
CA ALA A 92 4.19 -10.03 -11.28
C ALA A 92 4.39 -11.51 -10.95
N ILE A 93 3.33 -12.30 -11.09
CA ILE A 93 3.35 -13.76 -10.96
C ILE A 93 3.30 -14.38 -12.34
N THR A 94 4.35 -15.08 -12.74
CA THR A 94 4.43 -15.73 -14.05
C THR A 94 3.57 -17.00 -14.09
N LYS A 95 2.92 -17.24 -15.23
CA LYS A 95 2.22 -18.49 -15.52
C LYS A 95 3.24 -19.57 -15.97
N PRO A 96 3.08 -20.85 -15.58
CA PRO A 96 2.07 -21.40 -14.67
C PRO A 96 2.43 -21.18 -13.19
N PHE A 97 1.43 -20.90 -12.36
CA PHE A 97 1.60 -20.72 -10.91
C PHE A 97 0.65 -21.63 -10.12
N ARG A 98 0.96 -21.86 -8.85
CA ARG A 98 0.03 -22.48 -7.90
C ARG A 98 -0.82 -21.39 -7.27
N LEU A 99 -2.12 -21.64 -7.11
CA LEU A 99 -3.04 -20.69 -6.48
C LEU A 99 -2.57 -20.26 -5.08
N GLY A 100 -2.03 -21.19 -4.29
CA GLY A 100 -1.44 -20.87 -2.98
C GLY A 100 -0.28 -19.87 -3.04
N THR A 101 0.52 -19.88 -4.12
CA THR A 101 1.60 -18.90 -4.33
C THR A 101 1.03 -17.52 -4.62
N LEU A 102 -0.02 -17.43 -5.44
CA LEU A 102 -0.74 -16.19 -5.69
C LEU A 102 -1.33 -15.65 -4.38
N MET A 103 -2.01 -16.49 -3.60
CA MET A 103 -2.61 -16.08 -2.34
C MET A 103 -1.57 -15.61 -1.30
N ALA A 104 -0.41 -16.24 -1.24
CA ALA A 104 0.68 -15.80 -0.37
C ALA A 104 1.16 -14.38 -0.74
N ARG A 105 1.29 -14.07 -2.04
CA ARG A 105 1.66 -12.73 -2.53
C ARG A 105 0.57 -11.70 -2.31
N VAL A 106 -0.68 -12.07 -2.59
CA VAL A 106 -1.85 -11.23 -2.32
C VAL A 106 -1.89 -10.84 -0.85
N LYS A 107 -1.69 -11.81 0.05
CA LYS A 107 -1.62 -11.57 1.48
C LYS A 107 -0.47 -10.65 1.87
N GLU A 108 0.75 -10.92 1.39
CA GLU A 108 1.95 -10.11 1.65
C GLU A 108 1.74 -8.64 1.24
N LEU A 109 1.09 -8.39 0.10
CA LEU A 109 0.84 -7.06 -0.42
C LEU A 109 -0.29 -6.33 0.31
N ILE A 110 -1.39 -7.02 0.63
CA ILE A 110 -2.50 -6.44 1.41
C ILE A 110 -2.08 -6.15 2.85
N ASP A 111 -1.23 -7.01 3.43
CA ASP A 111 -0.68 -6.81 4.77
C ASP A 111 0.40 -5.72 4.81
N ARG A 112 0.78 -5.12 3.66
CA ARG A 112 1.67 -3.96 3.66
C ARG A 112 1.02 -2.82 4.47
N PRO A 113 1.75 -2.24 5.43
CA PRO A 113 1.25 -1.24 6.35
C PRO A 113 0.65 -0.04 5.64
N ALA A 114 1.22 0.40 4.51
CA ALA A 114 0.71 1.50 3.67
C ALA A 114 -0.80 1.46 3.43
N HIS A 115 -1.38 0.25 3.29
CA HIS A 115 -2.80 0.09 2.99
C HIS A 115 -3.68 0.06 4.24
N ALA A 116 -3.10 -0.03 5.43
CA ALA A 116 -3.82 -0.07 6.71
C ALA A 116 -4.60 1.24 6.99
N LEU A 117 -4.12 2.37 6.46
CA LEU A 117 -4.73 3.68 6.58
C LEU A 117 -5.22 4.11 5.19
N MET A 118 -6.54 4.13 4.98
CA MET A 118 -7.14 4.69 3.75
C MET A 118 -7.81 6.05 4.01
N ALA A 119 -8.21 6.31 5.26
CA ALA A 119 -8.75 7.59 5.66
C ALA A 119 -7.63 8.57 6.04
N PRO A 120 -7.85 9.89 5.88
CA PRO A 120 -6.95 10.89 6.43
C PRO A 120 -6.78 10.72 7.95
N VAL A 121 -5.54 10.76 8.44
CA VAL A 121 -5.20 10.54 9.85
C VAL A 121 -4.54 11.78 10.43
N ALA A 122 -4.96 12.20 11.62
CA ALA A 122 -4.33 13.31 12.34
C ALA A 122 -2.95 12.89 12.89
N VAL A 123 -1.95 13.75 12.69
CA VAL A 123 -0.58 13.55 13.18
C VAL A 123 -0.10 14.88 13.77
N GLY A 124 -0.38 15.11 15.06
CA GLY A 124 -0.18 16.43 15.68
C GLY A 124 -0.92 17.52 14.90
N PRO A 125 -0.28 18.62 14.47
CA PRO A 125 -0.92 19.68 13.68
C PRO A 125 -1.14 19.30 12.21
N PHE A 126 -0.70 18.12 11.77
CA PHE A 126 -0.83 17.66 10.39
C PHE A 126 -2.02 16.72 10.19
N THR A 127 -2.49 16.64 8.95
CA THR A 127 -3.34 15.58 8.43
C THR A 127 -2.53 14.81 7.39
N PHE A 128 -2.31 13.53 7.63
CA PHE A 128 -1.70 12.64 6.66
C PHE A 128 -2.79 12.00 5.79
N HIS A 129 -2.65 12.13 4.48
CA HIS A 129 -3.53 11.57 3.45
C HIS A 129 -2.80 10.39 2.79
N PRO A 130 -3.12 9.14 3.16
CA PRO A 130 -2.38 7.96 2.70
C PRO A 130 -2.46 7.74 1.18
N GLU A 131 -3.64 7.92 0.58
CA GLU A 131 -3.86 7.69 -0.87
C GLU A 131 -2.96 8.58 -1.74
N SER A 132 -2.85 9.87 -1.38
CA SER A 132 -2.05 10.85 -2.12
C SER A 132 -0.60 10.95 -1.63
N ARG A 133 -0.26 10.25 -0.54
CA ARG A 133 1.00 10.39 0.21
C ARG A 133 1.27 11.86 0.56
N ALA A 134 0.24 12.60 0.95
CA ALA A 134 0.34 14.02 1.25
C ALA A 134 0.23 14.28 2.75
N LEU A 135 1.03 15.22 3.25
CA LEU A 135 1.01 15.69 4.63
C LEU A 135 0.60 17.15 4.61
N GLU A 136 -0.61 17.44 5.09
CA GLU A 136 -1.21 18.76 5.12
C GLU A 136 -1.07 19.36 6.52
N HIS A 137 -0.55 20.57 6.63
CA HIS A 137 -0.49 21.31 7.90
C HIS A 137 -1.80 22.07 8.11
N ARG A 138 -2.63 21.62 9.06
CA ARG A 138 -3.98 22.17 9.29
C ARG A 138 -4.00 23.68 9.55
N PRO A 139 -3.07 24.26 10.34
CA PRO A 139 -3.07 25.71 10.60
C PRO A 139 -2.72 26.61 9.41
N SER A 140 -1.83 26.18 8.50
CA SER A 140 -1.40 27.01 7.35
C SER A 140 -2.02 26.58 6.02
N GLY A 141 -2.64 25.40 5.95
CA GLY A 141 -3.15 24.80 4.72
C GLY A 141 -2.04 24.37 3.74
N THR A 142 -0.77 24.39 4.15
CA THR A 142 0.34 23.94 3.30
C THR A 142 0.39 22.43 3.22
N SER A 143 0.60 21.88 2.02
CA SER A 143 0.67 20.44 1.80
C SER A 143 2.02 20.03 1.22
N ASN A 144 2.63 19.02 1.83
CA ASN A 144 3.93 18.48 1.44
C ASN A 144 3.78 17.01 1.03
N ARG A 145 4.33 16.63 -0.12
CA ARG A 145 4.29 15.23 -0.58
C ARG A 145 5.37 14.40 0.10
N LEU A 146 5.00 13.22 0.60
CA LEU A 146 5.91 12.19 1.10
C LEU A 146 6.38 11.29 -0.04
N THR A 147 7.63 10.85 0.04
CA THR A 147 8.10 9.72 -0.78
C THR A 147 7.42 8.44 -0.30
N GLU A 148 7.45 7.40 -1.13
CA GLU A 148 6.88 6.10 -0.77
C GLU A 148 7.44 5.55 0.56
N LYS A 149 8.77 5.53 0.72
CA LYS A 149 9.41 5.03 1.95
C LYS A 149 9.10 5.90 3.17
N GLU A 150 9.04 7.23 3.01
CA GLU A 150 8.62 8.12 4.11
C GLU A 150 7.17 7.86 4.54
N SER A 151 6.28 7.67 3.56
CA SER A 151 4.87 7.34 3.79
C SER A 151 4.72 6.01 4.52
N LEU A 152 5.43 4.97 4.06
CA LEU A 152 5.41 3.65 4.69
C LEU A 152 5.89 3.70 6.15
N ILE A 153 7.00 4.40 6.44
CA ILE A 153 7.49 4.60 7.81
C ILE A 153 6.44 5.29 8.68
N LEU A 154 5.82 6.36 8.17
CA LEU A 154 4.81 7.10 8.93
C LEU A 154 3.62 6.21 9.26
N VAL A 155 3.17 5.39 8.30
CA VAL A 155 2.05 4.47 8.50
C VAL A 155 2.36 3.43 9.58
N GLU A 156 3.55 2.81 9.55
CA GLU A 156 3.96 1.87 10.60
C GLU A 156 3.88 2.44 12.00
N LEU A 157 4.38 3.66 12.16
CA LEU A 157 4.39 4.33 13.44
C LEU A 157 2.97 4.74 13.86
N LEU A 158 2.11 5.13 12.92
CA LEU A 158 0.70 5.44 13.21
C LEU A 158 -0.08 4.20 13.64
N LEU A 159 0.19 3.04 13.04
CA LEU A 159 -0.43 1.77 13.44
C LEU A 159 0.03 1.29 14.81
N ALA A 160 1.28 1.59 15.18
CA ALA A 160 1.82 1.33 16.51
C ALA A 160 1.31 2.32 17.59
N GLY A 161 0.75 3.46 17.17
CA GLY A 161 0.33 4.53 18.08
C GLY A 161 1.52 5.11 18.87
N GLU A 162 1.39 5.17 20.19
CA GLU A 162 2.47 5.63 21.08
C GLU A 162 3.55 4.56 21.33
N ALA A 163 3.31 3.31 20.94
CA ALA A 163 4.27 2.23 21.14
C ALA A 163 5.47 2.39 20.20
N PRO A 164 6.70 2.11 20.68
CA PRO A 164 7.87 2.15 19.83
C PRO A 164 7.90 0.99 18.84
N VAL A 165 8.34 1.27 17.62
CA VAL A 165 8.62 0.27 16.58
C VAL A 165 10.13 0.14 16.42
N ASP A 166 10.61 -1.09 16.52
CA ASP A 166 12.02 -1.41 16.40
C ASP A 166 12.58 -1.08 15.02
N ARG A 167 13.86 -0.70 15.00
CA ARG A 167 14.59 -0.35 13.77
C ARG A 167 14.54 -1.48 12.74
N ASP A 168 14.79 -2.71 13.16
CA ASP A 168 14.87 -3.84 12.24
C ASP A 168 13.48 -4.22 11.71
N THR A 169 12.44 -4.07 12.54
CA THR A 169 11.04 -4.19 12.09
C THR A 169 10.68 -3.14 11.05
N LEU A 170 11.05 -1.87 11.26
CA LEU A 170 10.83 -0.82 10.25
C LEU A 170 11.57 -1.11 8.96
N LEU A 171 12.82 -1.58 9.04
CA LEU A 171 13.60 -1.96 7.85
C LEU A 171 12.92 -3.09 7.08
N GLU A 172 12.57 -4.17 7.78
CA GLU A 172 11.93 -5.34 7.20
C GLU A 172 10.59 -4.99 6.55
N ARG A 173 9.73 -4.22 7.22
CA ARG A 173 8.39 -3.94 6.69
C ARG A 173 8.36 -2.87 5.59
N VAL A 174 9.26 -1.90 5.64
CA VAL A 174 9.31 -0.80 4.65
C VAL A 174 10.13 -1.17 3.41
N TRP A 175 11.10 -2.08 3.55
CA TRP A 175 11.94 -2.50 2.43
C TRP A 175 11.90 -4.00 2.08
N GLY A 176 11.25 -4.83 2.88
CA GLY A 176 11.17 -6.28 2.65
C GLY A 176 12.45 -7.03 3.06
N HIS A 177 12.52 -8.30 2.66
CA HIS A 177 13.65 -9.21 2.94
C HIS A 177 14.88 -8.95 2.04
N ASP A 178 15.03 -7.75 1.47
CA ASP A 178 16.16 -7.45 0.61
C ASP A 178 17.44 -7.29 1.44
N THR A 179 18.22 -8.37 1.50
CA THR A 179 19.43 -8.54 2.32
C THR A 179 20.58 -7.59 1.97
N ARG A 180 20.41 -6.70 1.00
CA ARG A 180 21.44 -5.76 0.52
C ARG A 180 21.29 -4.33 1.03
N ILE A 181 20.32 -4.05 1.90
CA ILE A 181 20.04 -2.69 2.34
C ILE A 181 21.04 -2.26 3.41
N ARG A 182 21.75 -1.17 3.12
CA ARG A 182 22.80 -0.60 3.98
C ARG A 182 22.25 -0.05 5.29
N THR A 183 23.12 -0.03 6.30
CA THR A 183 22.90 0.36 7.70
C THR A 183 22.41 1.80 7.95
N HIS A 184 22.24 2.64 6.91
CA HIS A 184 21.89 4.06 7.03
C HIS A 184 20.66 4.51 6.24
N THR A 185 19.97 3.57 5.58
CA THR A 185 18.80 3.89 4.74
C THR A 185 17.65 4.40 5.60
N LEU A 186 17.29 3.70 6.69
CA LEU A 186 16.19 4.10 7.57
C LEU A 186 16.43 5.50 8.17
N GLU A 187 17.62 5.75 8.71
CA GLU A 187 17.95 7.02 9.37
C GLU A 187 17.83 8.21 8.42
N THR A 188 18.20 8.02 7.15
CA THR A 188 18.07 9.06 6.11
C THR A 188 16.60 9.39 5.84
N HIS A 189 15.74 8.38 5.71
CA HIS A 189 14.31 8.59 5.50
C HIS A 189 13.61 9.17 6.73
N ILE A 190 13.97 8.70 7.93
CA ILE A 190 13.52 9.26 9.22
C ILE A 190 13.89 10.75 9.31
N TRP A 191 15.11 11.13 8.94
CA TRP A 191 15.54 12.52 8.97
C TRP A 191 14.72 13.40 8.01
N ARG A 192 14.44 12.93 6.78
CA ARG A 192 13.60 13.66 5.83
C ARG A 192 12.16 13.77 6.31
N LEU A 193 11.59 12.67 6.79
CA LEU A 193 10.24 12.64 7.35
C LEU A 193 10.11 13.59 8.55
N ARG A 194 11.09 13.60 9.46
CA ARG A 194 11.15 14.57 10.58
C ARG A 194 11.12 16.02 10.12
N ARG A 195 11.80 16.35 9.02
CA ARG A 195 11.79 17.72 8.50
C ARG A 195 10.42 18.10 7.98
N LYS A 196 9.70 17.19 7.35
CA LYS A 196 8.33 17.43 6.85
C LYS A 196 7.30 17.50 7.97
N LEU A 197 7.49 16.72 9.04
CA LEU A 197 6.71 16.77 10.28
C LEU A 197 7.14 17.92 11.21
N ARG A 198 7.89 18.91 10.70
CA ARG A 198 8.29 20.11 11.43
C ARG A 198 8.04 21.34 10.56
N GLU A 199 6.91 22.00 10.76
CA GLU A 199 6.67 23.36 10.26
C GLU A 199 6.31 24.28 11.43
N GLY A 200 7.03 25.40 11.56
CA GLY A 200 6.84 26.41 12.60
C GLY A 200 7.78 26.28 13.83
N ARG A 201 7.59 27.18 14.80
CA ARG A 201 8.32 27.23 16.09
C ARG A 201 7.84 26.20 17.12
N SER A 202 7.11 25.16 16.70
CA SER A 202 6.66 24.12 17.61
C SER A 202 7.84 23.23 17.99
N GLU A 203 8.20 23.25 19.27
CA GLU A 203 9.23 22.38 19.84
C GLU A 203 8.76 20.93 20.01
N ALA A 204 7.46 20.66 19.79
CA ALA A 204 6.90 19.32 19.91
C ALA A 204 7.50 18.39 18.85
N ARG A 205 8.33 17.44 19.31
CA ARG A 205 8.91 16.41 18.46
C ARG A 205 7.85 15.32 18.24
N ILE A 206 7.15 15.40 17.11
CA ILE A 206 6.15 14.40 16.70
C ILE A 206 6.79 13.02 16.50
N LEU A 207 7.94 12.95 15.82
CA LEU A 207 8.63 11.70 15.55
C LEU A 207 9.85 11.51 16.46
N LEU A 208 9.72 10.65 17.46
CA LEU A 208 10.71 10.45 18.52
C LEU A 208 11.69 9.33 18.17
N LYS A 209 12.94 9.47 18.64
CA LYS A 209 13.93 8.39 18.64
C LYS A 209 13.91 7.80 20.05
N VAL A 210 13.65 6.52 20.17
CA VAL A 210 13.68 5.78 21.42
C VAL A 210 14.83 4.76 21.40
N PRO A 211 15.20 4.14 22.53
CA PRO A 211 16.12 3.00 22.49
C PRO A 211 15.59 1.92 21.53
N GLY A 212 16.43 1.48 20.58
CA GLY A 212 16.07 0.42 19.62
C GLY A 212 15.24 0.84 18.41
N GLY A 213 14.57 2.00 18.42
CA GLY A 213 13.59 2.31 17.38
C GLY A 213 13.05 3.74 17.37
N TYR A 214 11.80 3.87 16.92
CA TYR A 214 11.10 5.14 16.73
C TYR A 214 9.64 5.05 17.19
N SER A 215 9.06 6.17 17.61
CA SER A 215 7.64 6.27 17.96
C SER A 215 7.07 7.61 17.52
N LEU A 216 5.73 7.70 17.49
CA LEU A 216 5.03 8.97 17.34
C LEU A 216 4.54 9.48 18.70
N ASN A 217 4.50 10.80 18.81
CA ASN A 217 3.90 11.55 19.90
C ASN A 217 2.86 12.47 19.26
N THR A 218 1.64 11.97 19.12
CA THR A 218 0.53 12.62 18.41
C THR A 218 -0.46 13.29 19.33
#